data_AF-A0A1A7QZD9-F1
#
_entry.id   AF-A0A1A7QZD9-F1
#
_cell.length_a   1.000
_cell.length_b   1.000
_cell.length_c   1.000
_cell.angle_alpha   90.00
_cell.angle_beta   90.00
_cell.angle_gamma   90.00
#
_symmetry.space_group_name_H-M   'P 1'
#
loop_
_entity.id
_entity.type
_entity.pdbx_description
1 polymer ?
#
loop_
_entity_poly.entity_id
_entity_poly.type
_entity_poly.pdbx_seq_one_letter_code
_entity_poly.pdbx_strand_id
1 'polypeptide(L)'
;MSLDKDNNKHRGYTEDSKLNSADDSLEGKWSNIQADYRKKNPTITDEDIDFKSGDFNHMIASIARRTNRSAEDIENDIKNWNM
;
A
#
# COMPACT_ATOMS: atom_id res chain seq x y z
N MET A 1 8.63 -11.04 -39.79
CA MET A 1 8.06 -9.68 -39.74
C MET A 1 7.43 -9.49 -38.37
N SER A 2 7.82 -8.40 -37.70
CA SER A 2 7.27 -7.76 -36.50
C SER A 2 7.15 -8.52 -35.17
N LEU A 3 7.97 -8.04 -34.23
CA LEU A 3 7.87 -8.19 -32.78
C LEU A 3 6.73 -7.30 -32.25
N ASP A 4 5.89 -7.83 -31.37
CA ASP A 4 5.24 -7.04 -30.33
C ASP A 4 5.52 -7.71 -28.98
N LYS A 5 6.56 -7.19 -28.34
CA LYS A 5 6.96 -7.48 -26.98
C LYS A 5 6.11 -6.61 -26.05
N ASP A 6 4.96 -7.09 -25.63
CA ASP A 6 4.29 -6.48 -24.46
C ASP A 6 4.90 -7.03 -23.17
N ASN A 7 6.05 -6.44 -22.90
CA ASN A 7 6.74 -6.41 -21.65
C ASN A 7 5.86 -5.67 -20.61
N ASN A 8 5.09 -6.41 -19.82
CA ASN A 8 4.79 -5.99 -18.45
C ASN A 8 5.46 -6.96 -17.46
N LYS A 9 6.79 -6.84 -17.41
CA LYS A 9 7.62 -7.39 -16.35
C LYS A 9 7.14 -6.86 -15.01
N HIS A 10 6.61 -7.79 -14.21
CA HIS A 10 6.65 -7.79 -12.76
C HIS A 10 7.86 -6.99 -12.20
N ARG A 11 7.60 -5.85 -11.57
CA ARG A 11 8.59 -5.01 -10.86
C ARG A 11 7.83 -4.16 -9.82
N GLY A 12 7.87 -4.44 -8.53
CA GLY A 12 8.48 -5.54 -7.81
C GLY A 12 7.92 -5.53 -6.39
N TYR A 13 7.08 -6.49 -6.06
CA TYR A 13 6.96 -6.95 -4.68
C TYR A 13 8.06 -7.97 -4.51
N THR A 14 9.30 -7.48 -4.41
CA THR A 14 10.43 -8.33 -4.10
C THR A 14 10.19 -8.91 -2.71
N GLU A 15 9.82 -10.18 -2.69
CA GLU A 15 9.64 -11.06 -1.53
C GLU A 15 10.90 -11.19 -0.63
N ASP A 16 11.94 -10.37 -0.84
CA ASP A 16 13.18 -10.38 -0.05
C ASP A 16 13.21 -9.35 1.10
N SER A 17 12.27 -8.41 1.16
CA SER A 17 12.14 -7.50 2.31
C SER A 17 11.29 -8.14 3.42
N LYS A 18 11.82 -9.22 4.02
CA LYS A 18 11.57 -9.54 5.43
C LYS A 18 12.10 -8.39 6.29
N LEU A 19 11.48 -7.22 6.22
CA LEU A 19 11.80 -6.10 7.08
C LEU A 19 11.07 -6.31 8.40
N ASN A 20 11.87 -6.80 9.37
CA ASN A 20 11.68 -6.73 10.82
C ASN A 20 10.25 -6.71 11.34
N SER A 21 9.84 -7.84 11.93
CA SER A 21 8.64 -8.02 12.76
C SER A 21 8.67 -7.23 14.09
N ALA A 22 9.18 -5.99 14.13
CA ALA A 22 9.42 -5.28 15.39
C ALA A 22 9.31 -3.74 15.36
N ASP A 23 8.69 -3.16 14.33
CA ASP A 23 8.23 -1.77 14.43
C ASP A 23 6.70 -1.80 14.65
N ASP A 24 6.26 -1.47 15.87
CA ASP A 24 4.83 -1.25 16.21
C ASP A 24 4.21 -0.05 15.45
N SER A 25 5.03 0.60 14.61
CA SER A 25 4.70 1.75 13.77
C SER A 25 3.65 1.39 12.70
N LEU A 26 2.76 2.34 12.41
CA LEU A 26 1.71 2.18 11.39
C LEU A 26 2.28 1.91 10.00
N GLU A 27 3.44 2.50 9.67
CA GLU A 27 4.16 2.29 8.40
C GLU A 27 4.55 0.81 8.18
N GLY A 28 5.07 0.15 9.22
CA GLY A 28 5.45 -1.26 9.16
C GLY A 28 4.23 -2.16 8.98
N LYS A 29 3.15 -1.88 9.72
CA LYS A 29 1.87 -2.59 9.54
C LYS A 29 1.32 -2.40 8.14
N TRP A 30 1.29 -1.16 7.65
CA TRP A 30 0.83 -0.83 6.31
C TRP A 30 1.61 -1.59 5.24
N SER A 31 2.95 -1.62 5.33
CA SER A 31 3.78 -2.35 4.36
C SER A 31 3.40 -3.84 4.25
N ASN A 32 2.91 -4.44 5.34
CA ASN A 32 2.44 -5.82 5.36
C ASN A 32 1.02 -5.99 4.81
N ILE A 33 0.12 -5.05 5.08
CA ILE A 33 -1.31 -5.17 4.74
C ILE A 33 -1.71 -4.48 3.44
N GLN A 34 -0.89 -3.59 2.88
CA GLN A 34 -1.20 -2.73 1.72
C GLN A 34 -1.72 -3.53 0.52
N ALA A 35 -1.15 -4.71 0.27
CA ALA A 35 -1.54 -5.59 -0.82
C ALA A 35 -2.98 -6.11 -0.62
N ASP A 36 -3.32 -6.53 0.60
CA ASP A 36 -4.67 -6.98 0.95
C ASP A 36 -5.66 -5.82 1.08
N TYR A 37 -5.21 -4.67 1.57
CA TYR A 37 -6.02 -3.46 1.66
C TYR A 37 -6.49 -3.01 0.28
N ARG A 38 -5.59 -3.02 -0.72
CA ARG A 38 -5.91 -2.74 -2.12
C ARG A 38 -6.88 -3.77 -2.70
N LYS A 39 -6.69 -5.07 -2.44
CA LYS A 39 -7.62 -6.12 -2.93
C LYS A 39 -9.04 -5.88 -2.41
N LYS A 40 -9.21 -5.43 -1.16
CA LYS A 40 -10.52 -5.11 -0.60
C LYS A 40 -11.10 -3.78 -1.12
N ASN A 41 -10.26 -2.83 -1.51
CA ASN A 41 -10.67 -1.50 -1.95
C ASN A 41 -10.25 -1.26 -3.42
N PRO A 42 -11.05 -1.69 -4.41
CA PRO A 42 -10.72 -1.54 -5.82
C PRO A 42 -10.67 -0.08 -6.32
N THR A 43 -11.09 0.89 -5.49
CA THR A 43 -11.02 2.33 -5.76
C THR A 43 -9.61 2.92 -5.56
N ILE A 44 -8.76 2.20 -4.82
CA ILE A 44 -7.39 2.58 -4.52
C ILE A 44 -6.46 1.98 -5.58
N THR A 45 -5.52 2.78 -6.08
CA THR A 45 -4.54 2.39 -7.09
C THR A 45 -3.18 2.08 -6.47
N ASP A 46 -2.29 1.41 -7.21
CA ASP A 46 -0.91 1.16 -6.78
C ASP A 46 -0.20 2.45 -6.37
N GLU A 47 -0.46 3.55 -7.08
CA GLU A 47 0.12 4.86 -6.81
C GLU A 47 -0.30 5.45 -5.46
N ASP A 48 -1.46 5.05 -4.92
CA ASP A 48 -1.94 5.58 -3.63
C ASP A 48 -1.43 4.76 -2.44
N ILE A 49 -0.99 3.52 -2.67
CA ILE A 49 -0.44 2.64 -1.63
C ILE A 49 1.09 2.66 -1.62
N ASP A 50 1.72 3.07 -2.72
CA ASP A 50 3.15 3.26 -2.84
C ASP A 50 3.56 4.56 -2.13
N PHE A 51 4.18 4.42 -0.96
CA PHE A 51 4.72 5.55 -0.22
C PHE A 51 6.24 5.45 -0.14
N LYS A 52 6.88 6.61 -0.20
CA LYS A 52 8.30 6.74 0.15
C LYS A 52 8.40 6.93 1.65
N SER A 53 9.43 6.36 2.27
CA SER A 53 9.69 6.54 3.70
C SER A 53 9.77 8.04 4.03
N GLY A 54 8.90 8.49 4.94
CA GLY A 54 8.70 9.93 5.26
C GLY A 54 7.42 10.56 4.71
N ASP A 55 6.73 9.92 3.76
CA ASP A 55 5.48 10.41 3.12
C ASP A 55 4.21 9.66 3.56
N PHE A 56 4.29 8.84 4.61
CA PHE A 56 3.17 8.00 5.06
C PHE A 56 1.87 8.77 5.33
N ASN A 57 1.98 9.95 5.96
CA ASN A 57 0.81 10.79 6.24
C ASN A 57 0.15 11.31 4.94
N HIS A 58 0.95 11.58 3.90
CA HIS A 58 0.45 12.03 2.61
C HIS A 58 -0.25 10.89 1.83
N MET A 59 0.30 9.67 1.94
CA MET A 59 -0.33 8.46 1.43
C MET A 59 -1.70 8.24 2.08
N ILE A 60 -1.78 8.30 3.42
CA ILE A 60 -3.05 8.19 4.15
C ILE A 60 -4.06 9.25 3.68
N ALA A 61 -3.64 10.50 3.54
CA ALA A 61 -4.51 11.57 3.05
C ALA A 61 -5.01 11.30 1.60
N SER A 62 -4.19 10.71 0.76
CA SER A 62 -4.54 10.36 -0.62
C SER A 62 -5.57 9.23 -0.67
N ILE A 63 -5.36 8.17 0.12
CA ILE A 63 -6.30 7.06 0.26
C ILE A 63 -7.64 7.55 0.84
N ALA A 64 -7.59 8.38 1.88
CA ALA A 64 -8.76 8.99 2.50
C ALA A 64 -9.59 9.77 1.47
N ARG A 65 -8.96 10.61 0.65
CA ARG A 65 -9.63 11.37 -0.42
C ARG A 65 -10.28 10.46 -1.48
N ARG A 66 -9.62 9.37 -1.86
CA ARG A 66 -10.15 8.43 -2.88
C ARG A 66 -11.29 7.56 -2.37
N THR A 67 -11.21 7.17 -1.11
CA THR A 67 -12.26 6.39 -0.45
C THR A 67 -13.37 7.27 0.13
N ASN A 68 -13.21 8.60 0.07
CA ASN A 68 -14.08 9.59 0.68
C ASN A 68 -14.27 9.34 2.19
N ARG A 69 -13.16 8.98 2.87
CA ARG A 69 -13.06 8.71 4.31
C ARG A 69 -12.09 9.70 4.96
N SER A 70 -11.98 9.66 6.29
CA SER A 70 -11.03 10.48 7.03
C SER A 70 -9.65 9.80 7.11
N ALA A 71 -8.58 10.59 7.26
CA ALA A 71 -7.24 10.03 7.50
C ALA A 71 -7.22 9.12 8.73
N GLU A 72 -7.89 9.53 9.81
CA GLU A 72 -8.03 8.74 11.05
C GLU A 72 -8.75 7.40 10.83
N ASP A 73 -9.71 7.33 9.91
CA ASP A 73 -10.39 6.07 9.58
C ASP A 73 -9.40 5.10 8.93
N ILE A 74 -8.56 5.59 8.02
CA ILE A 74 -7.52 4.79 7.37
C ILE A 74 -6.47 4.35 8.39
N GLU A 75 -6.00 5.26 9.27
CA GLU A 75 -5.07 4.90 10.35
C GLU A 75 -5.64 3.82 11.27
N ASN A 76 -6.92 3.95 11.64
CA ASN A 76 -7.61 2.95 12.46
C ASN A 76 -7.78 1.62 11.74
N ASP A 77 -8.13 1.62 10.45
CA ASP A 77 -8.21 0.42 9.63
C ASP A 77 -6.85 -0.30 9.62
N ILE A 78 -5.75 0.43 9.44
CA ILE A 78 -4.39 -0.13 9.43
C ILE A 78 -4.01 -0.68 10.81
N LYS A 79 -4.33 0.08 11.87
CA LYS A 79 -4.02 -0.29 13.25
C LYS A 79 -4.75 -1.55 13.71
N ASN A 80 -6.01 -1.68 13.33
CA ASN A 80 -6.91 -2.77 13.70
C ASN A 80 -7.01 -3.84 12.62
N TRP A 81 -6.15 -3.81 11.59
CA TRP A 81 -6.18 -4.81 10.53
C TRP A 81 -5.80 -6.18 11.08
N ASN A 82 -6.79 -7.05 11.19
CA ASN A 82 -6.56 -8.45 11.54
C ASN A 82 -6.14 -9.20 10.26
N MET A 83 -4.90 -9.71 10.27
CA MET A 83 -4.35 -10.58 9.22
C MET A 83 -4.98 -11.97 9.25
#